data_AF-A0A9D2JVV8-F1
#
_entry.id   AF-A0A9D2JVV8-F1
#
_cell.length_a   1.000
_cell.length_b   1.000
_cell.length_c   1.000
_cell.angle_alpha   90.00
_cell.angle_beta   90.00
_cell.angle_gamma   90.00
#
_symmetry.space_group_name_H-M   'P 1'
#
loop_
_entity.id
_entity.type
_entity.pdbx_description
1 polymer ?
#
loop_
_entity_poly.entity_id
_entity_poly.type
_entity_poly.pdbx_seq_one_letter_code
_entity_poly.pdbx_strand_id
1 'polypeptide(L)'
;MIVIISCMLTGFIAGFLSRNKRISLPGRAITPLVWVLLFMLGVTIGSDKQLMASLSRLGLQAVAIGFLSTLGSCVGAWLLWKFIKRKAS
;
A
#
# COMPACT_ATOMS: atom_id res chain seq x y z
N MET A 1 18.12 6.53 -15.84
CA MET A 1 16.88 7.10 -15.24
C MET A 1 15.75 7.19 -16.27
N ILE A 2 15.97 7.84 -17.42
CA ILE A 2 14.97 7.95 -18.50
C ILE A 2 14.47 6.59 -18.99
N VAL A 3 15.34 5.57 -19.10
CA VAL A 3 14.95 4.20 -19.50
C VAL A 3 13.98 3.55 -18.50
N ILE A 4 14.17 3.81 -17.20
CA ILE A 4 13.31 3.25 -16.15
C ILE A 4 11.93 3.93 -16.22
N ILE A 5 11.93 5.25 -16.41
CA ILE A 5 10.72 6.06 -16.54
C ILE A 5 9.95 5.67 -17.81
N SER A 6 10.63 5.50 -18.95
CA SER A 6 9.98 5.10 -20.21
C SER A 6 9.43 3.67 -20.15
N CYS A 7 10.14 2.75 -19.49
CA CYS A 7 9.65 1.39 -19.25
C CYS A 7 8.40 1.40 -18.35
N MET A 8 8.40 2.19 -17.27
CA MET A 8 7.22 2.38 -16.41
C MET A 8 6.05 2.98 -17.18
N LEU A 9 6.30 4.01 -17.99
CA LEU A 9 5.27 4.67 -18.80
C LEU A 9 4.66 3.71 -19.82
N THR A 10 5.51 2.92 -20.47
CA THR A 10 5.09 1.91 -21.45
C THR A 10 4.26 0.82 -20.79
N GLY A 11 4.66 0.33 -19.61
CA GLY A 11 3.89 -0.64 -18.84
C GLY A 11 2.53 -0.10 -18.37
N PHE A 12 2.48 1.16 -17.94
CA PHE A 12 1.23 1.83 -17.57
C PHE A 12 0.27 2.00 -18.76
N ILE A 13 0.78 2.45 -19.91
CA ILE A 13 -0.02 2.61 -21.13
C ILE A 13 -0.50 1.26 -21.65
N ALA A 14 0.35 0.23 -21.64
CA ALA A 14 -0.03 -1.12 -22.02
C ALA A 14 -1.11 -1.70 -21.09
N GLY A 15 -0.97 -1.51 -19.78
CA GLY A 15 -1.97 -1.91 -18.78
C GLY A 15 -3.29 -1.14 -18.92
N PHE A 16 -3.23 0.16 -19.26
CA PHE A 16 -4.41 1.00 -19.46
C PHE A 16 -5.16 0.65 -20.76
N LEU A 17 -4.44 0.40 -21.85
CA LEU A 17 -5.04 0.01 -23.13
C LEU A 17 -5.65 -1.41 -23.05
N SER A 18 -4.99 -2.32 -22.33
CA SER A 18 -5.49 -3.67 -22.06
C SER A 18 -6.72 -3.69 -21.13
N ARG A 19 -6.97 -2.60 -20.40
CA ARG A 19 -8.17 -2.42 -19.55
C ARG A 19 -9.46 -2.22 -20.37
N ASN A 20 -9.35 -1.76 -21.63
CA ASN A 20 -10.51 -1.53 -22.50
C ASN A 20 -11.07 -2.82 -23.12
N LYS A 21 -10.26 -3.89 -23.22
CA LYS A 21 -10.81 -5.22 -23.44
C LYS A 21 -11.43 -5.66 -22.11
N ARG A 22 -12.76 -5.67 -22.05
CA ARG A 22 -13.58 -6.25 -20.97
C ARG A 22 -13.34 -7.77 -20.88
N ILE A 23 -12.11 -8.19 -20.62
CA ILE A 23 -11.88 -9.47 -19.98
C ILE A 23 -12.41 -9.27 -18.56
N SER A 24 -13.49 -9.95 -18.19
CA SER A 24 -14.01 -10.01 -16.83
C SER A 24 -13.05 -10.73 -15.86
N LEU A 25 -11.78 -10.86 -16.23
CA LEU A 25 -10.76 -11.70 -15.64
C LEU A 25 -9.56 -11.00 -14.96
N PRO A 26 -9.38 -9.66 -14.87
CA PRO A 26 -8.23 -9.14 -14.13
C PRO A 26 -8.33 -9.56 -12.65
N GLY A 27 -9.50 -9.43 -12.02
CA GLY A 27 -9.68 -9.89 -10.64
C GLY A 27 -9.46 -11.41 -10.47
N ARG A 28 -9.91 -12.22 -11.44
CA ARG A 28 -9.78 -13.69 -11.39
C ARG A 28 -8.35 -14.19 -11.64
N ALA A 29 -7.56 -13.49 -12.45
CA ALA A 29 -6.16 -13.87 -12.72
C ALA A 29 -5.18 -13.28 -11.69
N ILE A 30 -5.46 -12.09 -11.15
CA ILE A 30 -4.62 -11.46 -10.12
C ILE A 30 -4.72 -12.22 -8.79
N THR A 31 -5.89 -12.75 -8.42
CA THR A 31 -6.07 -13.47 -7.15
C THR A 31 -5.11 -14.67 -6.98
N PRO A 32 -5.03 -15.66 -7.90
CA PRO A 32 -4.08 -16.76 -7.78
C PRO A 32 -2.63 -16.26 -7.88
N LEU A 33 -2.35 -15.23 -8.69
CA LEU A 33 -1.02 -14.64 -8.80
C LEU A 33 -0.55 -14.02 -7.47
N VAL A 34 -1.42 -13.26 -6.79
CA VAL A 34 -1.16 -12.69 -5.46
C VAL A 34 -0.97 -13.80 -4.44
N TRP A 35 -1.75 -14.89 -4.51
CA TRP A 35 -1.58 -16.06 -3.66
C TRP A 35 -0.20 -16.69 -3.81
N VAL A 36 0.24 -16.93 -5.05
CA VAL A 36 1.58 -17.46 -5.35
C VAL A 36 2.66 -16.51 -4.86
N LEU A 37 2.50 -15.20 -5.09
CA LEU A 37 3.46 -14.19 -4.66
C LEU A 37 3.55 -14.11 -3.13
N LEU A 38 2.41 -14.16 -2.43
CA LEU A 38 2.36 -14.21 -0.96
C LEU A 38 3.00 -15.49 -0.43
N PHE A 39 2.77 -16.63 -1.08
CA PHE A 39 3.38 -17.90 -0.69
C PHE A 39 4.90 -17.83 -0.82
N MET A 40 5.38 -17.38 -1.96
CA MET A 40 6.82 -17.24 -2.25
C MET A 40 7.50 -16.23 -1.31
N LEU A 41 6.81 -15.12 -1.01
CA LEU A 41 7.22 -14.15 0.00
C LEU A 41 7.29 -14.79 1.40
N GLY A 42 6.25 -15.52 1.80
CA GLY A 42 6.17 -16.19 3.09
C GLY A 42 7.29 -17.21 3.31
N VAL A 43 7.60 -18.03 2.29
CA VAL A 43 8.72 -18.97 2.34
C VAL A 43 10.06 -18.25 2.45
N THR A 44 10.26 -17.19 1.69
CA THR A 44 11.49 -16.37 1.72
C THR A 44 11.70 -15.77 3.11
N ILE A 45 10.69 -15.11 3.66
CA ILE A 45 10.81 -14.46 4.96
C ILE A 45 10.91 -15.50 6.09
N GLY A 46 10.17 -16.62 6.01
CA GLY A 46 10.17 -17.66 7.05
C GLY A 46 11.48 -18.45 7.15
N SER A 47 12.24 -18.56 6.05
CA SER A 47 13.53 -19.26 6.03
C SER A 47 14.66 -18.44 6.65
N ASP A 48 14.53 -17.11 6.69
CA ASP A 48 15.53 -16.20 7.25
C ASP A 48 15.18 -15.71 8.66
N LYS A 49 15.81 -16.31 9.68
CA LYS A 49 15.60 -15.93 11.10
C LYS A 49 15.90 -14.46 11.38
N GLN A 50 16.90 -13.88 10.70
CA GLN A 50 17.24 -12.46 10.84
C GLN A 50 16.15 -11.53 10.27
N LEU A 51 15.54 -11.95 9.16
CA LEU A 51 14.49 -11.18 8.49
C LEU A 51 13.18 -11.29 9.27
N MET A 52 12.86 -12.45 9.82
CA MET A 52 11.75 -12.65 10.78
C MET A 52 11.88 -11.75 12.03
N ALA A 53 13.06 -11.72 12.66
CA ALA A 53 13.28 -10.85 13.82
C ALA A 53 13.18 -9.36 13.48
N SER A 54 13.66 -8.98 12.28
CA SER A 54 13.52 -7.61 11.77
C SER A 54 12.06 -7.28 11.48
N LEU A 55 11.28 -8.21 10.92
CA LEU A 55 9.85 -8.05 10.65
C LEU A 55 9.06 -7.78 11.93
N SER A 56 9.37 -8.47 13.03
CA SER A 56 8.72 -8.19 14.32
C SER A 56 9.02 -6.76 14.80
N ARG A 57 10.27 -6.29 14.66
CA ARG A 57 10.66 -4.93 15.04
C ARG A 57 10.03 -3.87 14.13
N LEU A 58 10.06 -4.09 12.82
CA LEU A 58 9.44 -3.25 11.79
C LEU A 58 7.92 -3.23 11.94
N GLY A 59 7.30 -4.36 12.27
CA GLY A 59 5.87 -4.49 12.50
C GLY A 59 5.43 -3.67 13.71
N LEU A 60 6.16 -3.77 14.82
CA LEU A 60 5.88 -2.95 16.02
C LEU A 60 6.00 -1.45 15.71
N GLN A 61 7.03 -1.06 14.95
CA GLN A 61 7.23 0.31 14.52
C GLN A 61 6.12 0.79 13.59
N ALA A 62 5.71 -0.02 12.62
CA ALA A 62 4.63 0.31 11.69
C ALA A 62 3.29 0.48 12.40
N VAL A 63 2.98 -0.38 13.38
CA VAL A 63 1.79 -0.24 14.22
C VAL A 63 1.82 1.07 15.01
N ALA A 64 2.96 1.39 15.64
CA ALA A 64 3.12 2.65 16.36
C ALA A 64 2.90 3.85 15.42
N ILE A 65 3.58 3.89 14.27
CA ILE A 65 3.42 4.98 13.28
C ILE A 65 1.98 5.07 12.79
N GLY A 66 1.33 3.95 12.51
CA GLY A 66 -0.07 3.90 12.08
C GLY A 66 -1.02 4.47 13.13
N PHE A 67 -0.86 4.09 14.39
CA PHE A 67 -1.64 4.63 15.49
C PHE A 67 -1.42 6.13 15.66
N LEU A 68 -0.17 6.60 15.66
CA LEU A 68 0.14 8.03 15.76
C LEU A 68 -0.43 8.79 14.56
N SER A 69 -0.37 8.24 13.35
CA SER A 69 -0.90 8.85 12.13
C SER A 69 -2.42 8.97 12.16
N THR A 70 -3.13 7.92 12.59
CA THR A 70 -4.60 7.95 12.71
C THR A 70 -5.02 8.93 13.81
N LEU A 71 -4.35 8.92 14.97
CA LEU A 71 -4.61 9.88 16.04
C LEU A 71 -4.34 11.31 15.60
N GLY A 72 -3.23 11.56 14.90
CA GLY A 72 -2.92 12.87 14.33
C GLY A 72 -3.99 13.37 13.35
N SER A 73 -4.51 12.48 12.51
CA SER A 73 -5.60 12.80 11.58
C SER A 73 -6.90 13.15 12.32
N CYS A 74 -7.28 12.37 13.35
CA CYS A 74 -8.45 12.65 14.18
C CYS A 74 -8.32 13.99 14.94
N VAL A 75 -7.14 14.27 15.51
CA VAL A 75 -6.87 15.54 16.20
C VAL A 75 -6.91 16.71 15.23
N GLY A 76 -6.36 16.56 14.02
CA GLY A 76 -6.43 17.57 12.96
C GLY A 76 -7.88 17.89 12.57
N ALA A 77 -8.71 16.88 12.36
CA ALA A 77 -10.12 17.05 12.06
C ALA A 77 -10.87 17.76 13.20
N TRP A 78 -10.58 17.41 14.45
CA TRP A 78 -11.17 18.06 15.63
C TRP A 78 -10.73 19.53 15.78
N LEU A 79 -9.45 19.83 15.51
CA LEU A 79 -8.91 21.18 15.53
C LEU A 79 -9.58 22.06 14.46
N LEU A 80 -9.70 21.55 13.24
CA LEU A 80 -10.43 22.23 12.16
C LEU A 80 -11.87 22.52 12.55
N TRP A 81 -12.58 21.54 13.13
CA TRP A 81 -13.95 21.76 13.60
C TRP A 81 -14.01 22.88 14.65
N LYS A 82 -13.09 22.89 15.61
CA LYS A 82 -13.05 23.93 16.65
C LYS A 82 -12.73 25.33 16.07
N PHE A 83 -11.84 25.43 15.09
CA PHE A 83 -11.55 26.70 14.39
C PHE A 83 -12.73 27.20 13.57
N ILE A 84 -13.43 26.31 12.86
CA ILE A 84 -14.61 26.67 12.07
C ILE A 84 -15.76 27.12 12.99
N LYS A 85 -16.02 26.41 14.10
CA LYS A 85 -17.03 26.85 15.09
C LYS A 85 -16.70 28.21 15.73
N ARG A 86 -15.42 28.47 16.03
CA ARG A 86 -14.98 29.76 16.59
C ARG A 86 -15.09 30.93 15.61
N LYS A 87 -15.13 30.67 14.30
CA LYS A 87 -15.26 31.70 13.26
C LYS A 87 -16.73 31.99 12.88
N ALA A 88 -17.66 31.17 13.38
CA ALA A 88 -19.10 31.28 13.11
C ALA A 88 -19.90 31.85 14.32
N SER A 89 -19.22 32.26 15.39
CA SER A 89 -19.75 33.13 16.47
C SER A 89 -19.00 34.44 16.45
#